data_AF-A0A5C3PFZ4-F1
#
_entry.id   AF-A0A5C3PFZ4-F1
#
_cell.length_a   1.000
_cell.length_b   1.000
_cell.length_c   1.000
_cell.angle_alpha   90.00
_cell.angle_beta   90.00
_cell.angle_gamma   90.00
#
_symmetry.space_group_name_H-M   'P 1'
#
loop_
_entity.id
_entity.type
_entity.pdbx_description
1 polymer ?
#
loop_
_entity_poly.entity_id
_entity_poly.type
_entity_poly.pdbx_seq_one_letter_code
_entity_poly.pdbx_strand_id
1 'polypeptide(L)' 'MNVLTLQPLAEEIKRTVPHLRKVVQHALEWNAHIPALSASLEYFKYCAGKHLPSQFMEAELDYFGAYITRTT' A
#
# COMPACT_ATOMS: atom_id res chain seq x y z
N MET A 1 18.54 0.98 -1.16
CA MET A 1 18.06 2.36 -0.97
C MET A 1 16.75 2.50 -1.75
N ASN A 2 15.67 3.00 -1.13
CA ASN A 2 14.38 3.14 -1.80
C ASN A 2 14.37 4.45 -2.62
N VAL A 3 13.98 4.41 -3.89
CA VAL A 3 13.91 5.61 -4.75
C VAL A 3 12.91 6.64 -4.22
N LEU A 4 11.86 6.18 -3.52
CA LEU A 4 10.83 7.04 -2.93
C LEU A 4 11.34 7.99 -1.84
N THR A 5 12.53 7.74 -1.28
CA THR A 5 13.13 8.62 -0.25
C THR A 5 13.95 9.76 -0.84
N LEU A 6 14.13 9.80 -2.17
CA LEU A 6 14.78 10.92 -2.84
C LEU A 6 13.87 12.16 -2.74
N GLN A 7 14.34 13.22 -2.10
CA GLN A 7 13.58 14.47 -1.89
C GLN A 7 12.81 14.99 -3.12
N PRO A 8 13.43 15.16 -4.31
CA PRO A 8 12.70 15.68 -5.47
C PRO A 8 11.57 14.75 -5.92
N LEU A 9 11.75 13.44 -5.79
CA LEU A 9 10.71 12.46 -6.12
C LEU A 9 9.62 12.43 -5.05
N ALA A 10 9.98 12.51 -3.77
CA ALA A 10 9.04 12.48 -2.66
C ALA A 10 8.06 13.67 -2.73
N GLU A 11 8.54 14.87 -3.04
CA GLU A 11 7.69 16.06 -3.19
C GLU A 11 6.76 15.93 -4.41
N GLU A 12 7.27 15.40 -5.52
CA GLU A 12 6.47 15.17 -6.72
C GLU A 12 5.37 14.12 -6.49
N ILE A 13 5.68 13.06 -5.75
CA ILE A 13 4.70 12.03 -5.37
C ILE A 13 3.63 12.62 -4.43
N LYS A 14 4.02 13.37 -3.40
CA LYS A 14 3.05 14.04 -2.52
C LYS A 14 2.08 14.93 -3.30
N ARG A 15 2.58 15.64 -4.32
CA ARG A 15 1.77 16.50 -5.20
C ARG A 15 0.79 15.73 -6.06
N THR A 16 1.18 14.55 -6.56
CA THR A 16 0.43 13.78 -7.56
C THR A 16 -0.49 12.70 -6.98
N VAL A 17 -0.19 12.15 -5.80
CA VAL A 17 -0.99 11.08 -5.15
C VAL A 17 -2.47 11.45 -4.96
N PRO A 18 -2.87 12.68 -4.58
CA PRO A 18 -4.29 13.05 -4.51
C PRO A 18 -5.01 12.94 -5.86
N HIS A 19 -4.31 13.19 -6.97
CA HIS A 19 -4.86 13.07 -8.32
C HIS A 19 -5.00 11.60 -8.72
N LEU A 20 -3.98 10.78 -8.41
CA LEU A 20 -4.05 9.34 -8.60
C LEU A 20 -5.25 8.72 -7.88
N ARG A 21 -5.53 9.15 -6.64
CA ARG A 21 -6.73 8.71 -5.89
C ARG A 21 -8.03 9.01 -6.63
N LYS A 22 -8.18 10.21 -7.17
CA LYS A 22 -9.38 10.61 -7.94
C LYS A 22 -9.53 9.80 -9.23
N VAL A 23 -8.42 9.58 -9.95
CA VAL A 23 -8.43 8.77 -11.18
C VAL A 23 -8.84 7.33 -10.89
N VAL A 24 -8.28 6.71 -9.84
CA VAL A 24 -8.65 5.35 -9.43
C VAL A 24 -10.12 5.30 -9.00
N GLN A 25 -10.61 6.28 -8.24
CA GLN A 25 -12.02 6.36 -7.86
C GLN A 25 -12.94 6.38 -9.09
N HIS A 26 -12.71 7.28 -10.03
CA HIS A 26 -13.54 7.38 -11.24
C HIS A 26 -13.43 6.12 -12.12
N ALA A 27 -12.23 5.56 -12.26
CA ALA A 27 -12.06 4.32 -13.01
C ALA A 27 -12.85 3.16 -12.39
N LEU A 28 -12.93 3.06 -11.06
CA LEU A 28 -13.74 2.06 -10.37
C LEU A 28 -15.24 2.31 -10.55
N GLU A 29 -15.69 3.56 -10.46
CA GLU A 29 -17.09 3.95 -10.74
C GLU A 29 -17.52 3.52 -12.16
N TRP A 30 -16.59 3.50 -13.11
CA TRP A 30 -16.81 3.12 -14.51
C TRP A 30 -16.47 1.65 -14.81
N ASN A 31 -16.12 0.86 -13.80
CA ASN A 31 -15.69 -0.53 -13.94
C ASN A 31 -14.53 -0.72 -14.96
N ALA A 32 -13.62 0.25 -15.02
CA ALA A 32 -12.47 0.22 -15.92
C ALA A 32 -11.36 -0.70 -15.40
N HIS A 33 -10.68 -1.39 -16.32
CA HIS A 33 -9.56 -2.27 -15.98
C HIS A 33 -8.27 -1.47 -15.74
N ILE A 34 -7.92 -1.21 -14.47
CA ILE A 34 -6.79 -0.35 -14.08
C ILE A 34 -5.79 -1.00 -13.08
N PRO A 35 -5.28 -2.22 -13.32
CA PRO A 35 -4.48 -2.96 -12.35
C PRO A 35 -3.22 -2.21 -11.89
N ALA A 36 -2.52 -1.53 -12.81
CA ALA A 36 -1.28 -0.82 -12.49
C ALA A 36 -1.51 0.41 -11.60
N LEU A 37 -2.57 1.18 -11.85
CA LEU A 37 -2.90 2.38 -11.07
C LEU A 37 -3.38 2.00 -9.67
N SER A 38 -4.25 0.98 -9.58
CA SER A 38 -4.73 0.45 -8.29
C SER A 38 -3.60 -0.13 -7.45
N ALA A 39 -2.73 -0.95 -8.04
CA ALA A 39 -1.58 -1.52 -7.34
C ALA A 39 -0.61 -0.44 -6.85
N SER A 40 -0.35 0.58 -7.68
CA SER A 40 0.53 1.70 -7.31
C SER A 40 -0.05 2.48 -6.13
N LEU A 41 -1.36 2.76 -6.13
CA LEU A 41 -2.02 3.45 -5.04
C LEU A 41 -2.00 2.63 -3.73
N GLU A 42 -2.22 1.32 -3.81
CA GLU A 42 -2.13 0.42 -2.65
C GLU A 42 -0.71 0.36 -2.09
N TYR A 43 0.31 0.27 -2.95
CA TYR A 43 1.70 0.28 -2.51
C TYR A 43 2.04 1.54 -1.70
N PHE A 44 1.59 2.72 -2.15
CA PHE A 44 1.80 3.96 -1.38
C PHE A 44 1.11 3.94 -0.01
N LYS A 45 -0.07 3.32 0.12
CA LYS A 45 -0.75 3.17 1.41
C LYS A 45 0.04 2.24 2.34
N TYR A 46 0.52 1.11 1.83
CA TYR A 46 1.32 0.16 2.58
C TYR A 46 2.65 0.75 3.06
N CYS A 47 3.38 1.47 2.20
CA CYS A 47 4.65 2.10 2.59
C CYS A 47 4.48 3.23 3.61
N ALA A 48 3.34 3.92 3.63
CA ALA A 48 3.05 4.98 4.58
C ALA A 48 2.46 4.49 5.92
N GLY A 49 1.98 3.24 5.97
CA GLY A 49 1.38 2.65 7.16
C GLY A 49 2.41 2.22 8.20
N LYS A 50 2.28 2.68 9.44
CA LYS A 50 3.06 2.15 10.58
C LYS A 50 2.52 0.83 11.11
N HIS A 51 1.22 0.63 10.98
CA HIS A 51 0.51 -0.58 11.40
C HIS A 51 -0.15 -1.19 10.18
N LEU A 52 0.44 -2.28 9.68
CA LEU A 52 -0.15 -3.07 8.61
C LEU A 52 -1.02 -4.16 9.25
N PRO A 53 -2.05 -4.65 8.55
CA PRO A 53 -2.87 -5.78 9.03
C PRO A 53 -2.10 -7.12 9.04
N SER A 54 -0.77 -7.12 8.91
CA SER A 54 0.07 -8.33 8.93
C SER A 54 0.04 -9.04 10.29
N GLN A 55 -0.20 -8.32 11.39
CA GLN A 55 -0.29 -8.92 12.73
C GLN A 55 -1.38 -9.99 12.82
N PHE A 56 -2.52 -9.77 12.15
CA PHE A 56 -3.59 -10.77 12.11
C PHE A 56 -3.16 -12.00 11.31
N MET A 57 -2.52 -11.79 10.16
CA MET A 57 -2.01 -12.88 9.32
C MET A 57 -0.90 -13.67 10.03
N GLU A 58 -0.04 -12.99 10.78
CA GLU A 58 0.99 -13.60 11.63
C GLU A 58 0.37 -14.46 12.74
N ALA A 59 -0.73 -13.99 13.34
CA ALA A 59 -1.49 -14.76 14.33
C ALA A 59 -2.17 -16.00 13.72
N GLU A 60 -2.71 -15.90 12.50
CA GLU A 60 -3.26 -17.06 11.78
C GLU A 60 -2.17 -18.10 11.47
N LEU A 61 -0.99 -17.65 11.03
CA LEU A 61 0.15 -18.53 10.75
C LEU A 61 0.70 -19.22 12.00
N ASP A 62 0.74 -18.52 13.14
CA ASP A 62 1.13 -19.10 14.43
C ASP A 62 0.09 -20.14 14.89
N TYR A 63 -1.20 -19.78 14.84
CA TYR A 63 -2.30 -20.64 15.30
C TYR A 63 -2.41 -21.95 14.50
N PHE A 64 -2.31 -21.89 13.17
CA PHE A 64 -2.49 -23.07 12.31
C PHE A 64 -1.19 -23.79 11.94
N GLY A 65 -0.04 -23.11 11.97
CA GLY A 65 1.22 -23.60 11.40
C GLY A 65 2.36 -23.82 12.38
N ALA A 66 2.18 -23.52 13.68
CA ALA A 66 3.25 -23.55 14.70
C ALA A 66 4.46 -22.65 14.34
N TYR A 67 4.21 -21.55 13.62
CA TYR A 67 5.21 -20.54 13.30
C TYR A 67 5.33 -19.51 14.43
N ILE A 68 6.42 -19.54 15.20
CA ILE A 68 6.69 -18.51 16.22
C ILE A 68 6.86 -17.14 15.55
N THR A 69 5.86 -16.28 15.68
CA THR A 69 5.92 -14.86 15.30
C THR A 69 6.26 -14.00 16.52
N ARG A 70 6.98 -12.88 16.32
CA ARG A 70 7.39 -12.00 17.43
C ARG A 70 6.22 -11.14 17.86
N THR A 71 5.70 -11.35 19.07
CA THR A 71 4.75 -10.43 19.71
C THR A 71 5.45 -9.11 20.06
N THR A 72 5.10 -8.01 19.40
CA THR A 72 5.47 -6.62 19.74
C THR A 72 4.24 -5.79 20.03
#